data_AF-A0A0Q5IUU1-F1
#
_entry.id   AF-A0A0Q5IUU1-F1
#
_cell.length_a   1.000
_cell.length_b   1.000
_cell.length_c   1.000
_cell.angle_alpha   90.00
_cell.angle_beta   90.00
_cell.angle_gamma   90.00
#
_symmetry.space_group_name_H-M   'P 1'
#
loop_
_entity.id
_entity.type
_entity.pdbx_description
1 polymer ?
#
loop_
_entity_poly.entity_id
_entity_poly.type
_entity_poly.pdbx_seq_one_letter_code
_entity_poly.pdbx_strand_id
1 'polypeptide(L)' 'MDALALLLAREARTLNLTAQDEPQDAEALQTLAYRVLEELHALGLIEGIESLDCWAAPRRPRH' A
#
# COMPACT_ATOMS: atom_id res chain seq x y z
N MET A 1 -11.99 -10.60 8.76
CA MET A 1 -10.62 -10.28 8.33
C MET A 1 -10.36 -10.67 6.87
N ASP A 2 -10.88 -11.79 6.36
CA ASP A 2 -10.60 -12.25 4.98
C ASP A 2 -11.12 -11.35 3.85
N ALA A 3 -12.22 -10.62 4.07
CA ALA A 3 -12.79 -9.74 3.04
C ALA A 3 -11.88 -8.56 2.68
N LEU A 4 -11.20 -7.97 3.67
CA LEU A 4 -10.26 -6.87 3.47
C LEU A 4 -9.02 -7.35 2.69
N ALA A 5 -8.43 -8.48 3.10
CA ALA A 5 -7.27 -9.06 2.43
C ALA A 5 -7.57 -9.35 0.95
N LEU A 6 -8.78 -9.84 0.64
CA LEU A 6 -9.21 -10.13 -0.72
C LEU A 6 -9.45 -8.87 -1.56
N LEU A 7 -9.98 -7.80 -0.94
CA LEU A 7 -10.13 -6.49 -1.57
C LEU A 7 -8.77 -5.87 -1.90
N LEU A 8 -7.84 -5.86 -0.94
CA LEU A 8 -6.50 -5.32 -1.13
C LEU A 8 -5.70 -6.10 -2.19
N ALA A 9 -5.84 -7.43 -2.22
CA ALA A 9 -5.20 -8.26 -3.23
C ALA A 9 -5.75 -8.01 -4.65
N ARG A 10 -7.04 -7.66 -4.77
CA ARG A 10 -7.63 -7.25 -6.06
C ARG A 10 -7.10 -5.90 -6.51
N GLU A 11 -7.02 -4.94 -5.61
CA GLU A 11 -6.51 -3.60 -5.90
C GLU A 11 -5.02 -3.62 -6.30
N ALA A 12 -4.20 -4.42 -5.62
CA ALA A 12 -2.80 -4.61 -5.99
C ALA A 12 -2.67 -5.15 -7.43
N ARG A 13 -3.54 -6.09 -7.82
CA ARG A 13 -3.55 -6.62 -9.20
C ARG A 13 -4.02 -5.62 -10.23
N THR A 14 -5.00 -4.76 -9.93
CA THR A 14 -5.45 -3.72 -10.86
C THR A 14 -4.35 -2.68 -11.11
N LEU A 15 -3.48 -2.48 -10.12
CA LEU A 15 -2.31 -1.61 -10.19
C LEU A 15 -1.06 -2.30 -10.78
N ASN A 16 -1.19 -3.53 -11.30
CA ASN A 16 -0.09 -4.37 -11.79
C ASN A 16 1.03 -4.60 -10.76
N LEU A 17 0.73 -4.47 -9.47
CA LEU A 17 1.69 -4.72 -8.39
C LEU A 17 1.82 -6.23 -8.19
N THR A 18 3.01 -6.76 -8.45
CA THR A 18 3.35 -8.17 -8.23
C THR A 18 4.28 -8.32 -7.03
N ALA A 19 4.22 -9.47 -6.35
CA ALA A 19 5.11 -9.79 -5.25
C ALA A 19 6.55 -10.16 -5.70
N GLN A 20 6.91 -9.85 -6.94
CA GLN A 20 8.23 -10.12 -7.49
C GLN A 20 9.21 -9.04 -7.04
N ASP A 21 10.49 -9.39 -6.91
CA ASP A 21 11.59 -8.48 -6.54
C ASP A 21 11.90 -7.43 -7.63
N GLU A 22 10.96 -7.18 -8.54
CA GLU A 22 11.08 -6.15 -9.56
C GLU A 22 10.67 -4.78 -9.00
N PRO A 23 11.37 -3.70 -9.40
CA PRO A 23 10.99 -2.35 -9.01
C PRO A 23 9.59 -2.04 -9.54
N GLN A 24 8.64 -1.95 -8.62
CA GLN A 24 7.26 -1.57 -8.92
C GLN A 24 7.16 -0.07 -9.14
N ASP A 25 6.17 0.34 -9.93
CA ASP A 25 5.86 1.74 -10.14
C ASP A 25 5.52 2.42 -8.80
N ALA A 26 6.24 3.51 -8.49
CA ALA A 26 6.10 4.25 -7.25
C ALA A 26 4.71 4.90 -7.13
N GLU A 27 4.12 5.34 -8.25
CA GLU A 27 2.79 5.93 -8.27
C GLU A 27 1.71 4.86 -7.99
N ALA A 28 1.85 3.67 -8.59
CA ALA A 28 1.00 2.53 -8.33
C ALA A 28 1.09 2.07 -6.85
N LEU A 29 2.30 1.99 -6.29
CA LEU A 29 2.51 1.66 -4.88
C LEU A 29 1.88 2.68 -3.95
N GLN A 30 2.06 3.97 -4.23
CA GLN A 30 1.47 5.05 -3.45
C GLN A 30 -0.06 4.98 -3.49
N THR A 31 -0.64 4.70 -4.66
CA THR A 31 -2.09 4.52 -4.85
C THR A 31 -2.62 3.38 -4.00
N LEU A 32 -1.95 2.22 -4.00
CA LEU A 32 -2.35 1.08 -3.16
C LEU A 32 -2.27 1.44 -1.67
N ALA A 33 -1.19 2.09 -1.25
CA ALA A 33 -0.98 2.48 0.14
C ALA A 33 -2.07 3.44 0.65
N TYR A 34 -2.47 4.42 -0.17
CA TYR A 34 -3.59 5.31 0.18
C TYR A 34 -4.89 4.53 0.36
N ARG A 35 -5.23 3.62 -0.55
CA ARG A 35 -6.46 2.80 -0.43
C ARG A 35 -6.45 1.93 0.82
N VAL A 36 -5.30 1.36 1.19
CA VAL A 36 -5.17 0.60 2.44
C VAL A 36 -5.48 1.48 3.65
N LEU A 37 -4.92 2.70 3.68
CA LEU A 37 -5.15 3.62 4.79
C LEU A 37 -6.62 4.08 4.86
N GLU A 38 -7.27 4.33 3.73
CA GLU A 38 -8.71 4.64 3.67
C GLU A 38 -9.54 3.52 4.29
N GLU A 39 -9.29 2.27 3.92
CA GLU A 39 -10.03 1.11 4.44
C GLU A 39 -9.76 0.89 5.94
N LEU A 40 -8.52 1.06 6.39
CA LEU A 40 -8.19 0.96 7.82
C LEU A 40 -8.86 2.05 8.65
N HIS A 41 -8.94 3.26 8.11
CA HIS A 41 -9.65 4.36 8.75
C HIS A 41 -11.16 4.11 8.79
N ALA A 42 -11.76 3.63 7.69
CA ALA A 42 -13.17 3.27 7.63
C ALA A 42 -13.54 2.15 8.62
N LEU A 43 -12.61 1.25 8.91
CA LEU A 43 -12.76 0.21 9.93
C LEU A 43 -12.54 0.71 11.37
N GLY A 44 -12.19 1.98 11.55
CA GLY A 44 -11.88 2.57 12.86
C GLY A 44 -10.59 2.06 13.48
N LEU A 45 -9.68 1.49 12.67
CA LEU A 45 -8.42 0.92 13.14
C LEU A 45 -7.31 1.97 13.24
N ILE A 46 -7.46 3.11 12.55
CA ILE A 46 -6.57 4.26 12.62
C ILE A 46 -7.39 5.55 12.72
N GLU A 47 -6.86 6.54 13.45
CA GLU A 47 -7.54 7.81 13.73
C GLU A 47 -7.66 8.72 12.50
N GLY A 48 -6.83 8.53 11.47
CA GLY A 48 -6.87 9.30 10.24
C GLY A 48 -5.87 8.81 9.20
N ILE A 49 -6.00 9.36 7.99
CA ILE A 49 -5.06 9.13 6.89
C ILE A 49 -4.03 10.26 6.96
N GLU A 50 -2.93 10.05 7.68
CA GLU A 50 -1.78 10.96 7.58
C GLU A 50 -1.21 10.89 6.16
N SER A 51 -0.72 12.02 5.64
CA SER A 51 -0.16 12.05 4.30
C SER A 51 1.01 11.07 4.20
N LEU A 52 1.04 10.26 3.13
CA LEU A 52 2.15 9.35 2.83
C LEU A 52 3.40 10.11 2.35
N ASP A 53 3.59 11.35 2.80
CA ASP A 53 4.73 12.17 2.46
C ASP A 53 5.97 11.52 3.09
N CYS A 54 6.77 10.90 2.21
CA CYS A 54 8.17 10.51 2.41
C CYS A 54 8.53 9.21 3.17
N TRP A 55 7.59 8.35 3.58
CA TRP A 55 7.95 7.13 4.34
C TRP A 55 8.65 6.01 3.53
N ALA A 56 8.78 6.17 2.21
CA ALA A 56 9.49 5.21 1.36
C ALA A 56 10.85 5.75 0.89
N ALA A 57 11.74 6.14 1.82
CA ALA A 57 13.16 6.06 1.49
C ALA A 57 13.52 4.56 1.47
N PRO A 58 13.88 3.96 0.32
CA PRO A 58 14.29 2.56 0.29
C PRO A 58 15.38 2.35 1.33
N ARG A 59 15.22 1.34 2.21
CA ARG A 59 16.27 0.98 3.16
C ARG A 59 17.52 0.72 2.33
N ARG A 60 18.50 1.63 2.39
CA ARG A 60 19.75 1.50 1.65
C ARG A 60 20.32 0.11 1.98
N PRO A 61 20.69 -0.70 0.98
CA PRO A 61 21.38 -1.95 1.26
C PRO A 61 22.65 -1.61 2.04
N ARG A 62 22.75 -2.10 3.28
CA ARG A 62 24.01 -2.04 4.04
C ARG A 62 24.98 -2.99 3.33
N HIS A 63 25.96 -2.40 2.67
CA HIS A 63 27.12 -3.07 2.12
C HIS A 63 28.12 -3.45 3.23
#